data_AF-A0A433A026-F1
#
_entry.id   AF-A0A433A026-F1
#
_cell.length_a   1.000
_cell.length_b   1.000
_cell.length_c   1.000
_cell.angle_alpha   90.00
_cell.angle_beta   90.00
_cell.angle_gamma   90.00
#
_symmetry.space_group_name_H-M   'P 1'
#
loop_
_entity.id
_entity.type
_entity.pdbx_description
1 polymer ?
#
loop_
_entity_poly.entity_id
_entity_poly.type
_entity_poly.pdbx_seq_one_letter_code
_entity_poly.pdbx_strand_id
1 'polypeptide(L)'
;HVKFFNIKSTYLLYENQSHLKSHHPSDTFSFALFLSTFISSYKAILCTLRNLRENPDPAADKLNALIAGSIAGLSLAIERNRPRRLAIMLYLVARSGQFGCAWLMKRWAEHRRQRRRELANEMRERLEAQGFQEGERRQLVIKKGWDDKLAKFLVEWAGTGVMMLASAQIIYAFLFEGDTLPKSYFGFLLVHSGWKGDFGSLAAPLAFSIRQTVNKLSRSGASIRIPKGVSSREYIARHVSPNIATVIPPKLRHEFVLCALQHPLYDSCTRSKVNLLFREFARALKLYLPLNGIMTVAFRWNQITSQPEKVLLRFLQSTFRSALFLTCYVTFGMATPCVVRPAINREGHLIYVLAGVVAGVMVLVEAPGRRLELGLYCLPRALESFWRCMVKWGYARNVPHGDVLLFSAAMGVLMTLYQNEPDTIGPHYLSVMTRFFGRN
;
A
#
# COMPACT_ATOMS: atom_id res chain seq x y z
N HIS A 1 22.41 14.24 10.83
CA HIS A 1 21.03 14.75 11.02
C HIS A 1 20.23 14.89 9.69
N VAL A 2 20.48 14.05 8.66
CA VAL A 2 20.15 14.40 7.25
C VAL A 2 19.30 13.33 6.51
N LYS A 3 18.71 12.35 7.19
CA LYS A 3 17.86 11.31 6.56
C LYS A 3 16.50 11.08 7.23
N PHE A 4 16.11 11.98 8.15
CA PHE A 4 14.77 12.05 8.75
C PHE A 4 13.68 12.48 7.74
N PHE A 5 14.09 12.98 6.57
CA PHE A 5 13.20 13.60 5.60
C PHE A 5 12.37 12.63 4.76
N ASN A 6 12.66 11.32 4.71
CA ASN A 6 11.78 10.41 3.98
C ASN A 6 10.50 10.14 4.78
N ILE A 7 10.61 9.99 6.11
CA ILE A 7 9.45 9.96 7.01
C ILE A 7 8.81 11.33 7.08
N LYS A 8 9.58 12.43 7.16
CA LYS A 8 9.02 13.78 7.16
C LYS A 8 8.31 14.13 5.86
N SER A 9 8.76 13.68 4.69
CA SER A 9 8.08 13.88 3.40
C SER A 9 6.82 13.00 3.29
N THR A 10 6.85 11.80 3.86
CA THR A 10 5.67 10.92 3.97
C THR A 10 4.65 11.44 5.00
N TYR A 11 5.10 12.15 6.04
CA TYR A 11 4.26 12.87 7.02
C TYR A 11 3.78 14.24 6.52
N LEU A 12 4.61 14.99 5.79
CA LEU A 12 4.30 16.29 5.18
C LEU A 12 3.34 16.14 3.98
N LEU A 13 3.23 14.95 3.38
CA LEU A 13 2.16 14.62 2.43
C LEU A 13 0.84 14.25 3.14
N TYR A 14 0.88 13.97 4.45
CA TYR A 14 -0.30 13.68 5.27
C TYR A 14 -0.88 14.93 5.94
N GLU A 15 -0.05 15.95 6.18
CA GLU A 15 -0.47 17.26 6.66
C GLU A 15 -0.48 18.28 5.51
N ASN A 16 -1.66 18.80 5.18
CA ASN A 16 -1.72 20.18 4.70
C ASN A 16 -0.86 21.05 5.63
N GLN A 17 -0.11 21.99 5.07
CA GLN A 17 0.64 23.03 5.79
C GLN A 17 -0.19 23.82 6.83
N SER A 18 -1.50 23.56 6.95
CA SER A 18 -2.38 24.06 8.01
C SER A 18 -2.27 23.34 9.36
N HIS A 19 -1.73 22.11 9.45
CA HIS A 19 -1.65 21.36 10.72
C HIS A 19 -0.31 21.50 11.47
N LEU A 20 0.76 21.92 10.78
CA LEU A 20 2.02 22.33 11.43
C LEU A 20 1.85 23.52 12.39
N LYS A 21 0.70 24.21 12.34
CA LYS A 21 0.37 25.34 13.23
C LYS A 21 -0.33 24.96 14.54
N SER A 22 -0.57 23.67 14.82
CA SER A 22 -1.24 23.26 16.08
C SER A 22 -0.67 22.01 16.74
N HIS A 23 0.65 21.80 16.70
CA HIS A 23 1.24 20.77 17.56
C HIS A 23 1.20 21.24 19.02
N HIS A 24 0.21 20.76 19.77
CA HIS A 24 0.17 20.94 21.21
C HIS A 24 1.47 20.31 21.79
N PRO A 25 2.26 21.02 22.60
CA PRO A 25 3.57 20.54 23.07
C PRO A 25 3.50 19.20 23.82
N SER A 26 2.35 18.89 24.43
CA SER A 26 2.04 17.61 25.08
C SER A 26 2.09 16.39 24.15
N ASP A 27 1.78 16.56 22.86
CA ASP A 27 1.78 15.48 21.88
C ASP A 27 3.21 15.04 21.54
N THR A 28 4.12 16.00 21.36
CA THR A 28 5.53 15.74 21.09
C THR A 28 6.20 15.06 22.28
N PHE A 29 5.86 15.50 23.50
CA PHE A 29 6.36 14.89 24.72
C PHE A 29 5.91 13.43 24.87
N SER A 30 4.62 13.14 24.62
CA SER A 30 4.07 11.77 24.69
C SER A 30 4.78 10.82 23.73
N PHE A 31 5.06 11.27 22.50
CA PHE A 31 5.80 10.49 21.52
C PHE A 31 7.26 10.25 21.92
N ALA A 32 7.95 11.28 22.43
CA ALA A 32 9.32 11.17 22.90
C ALA A 32 9.42 10.21 24.10
N LEU A 33 8.48 10.29 25.04
CA LEU A 33 8.40 9.41 26.21
C LEU A 33 8.12 7.96 25.82
N PHE A 34 7.23 7.74 24.85
CA PHE A 34 7.01 6.41 24.25
C PHE A 34 8.32 5.83 23.70
N LEU A 35 9.03 6.60 22.87
CA LEU A 35 10.24 6.10 22.20
C LEU A 35 11.38 5.85 23.18
N SER A 36 11.59 6.73 24.16
CA SER A 36 12.62 6.54 25.19
C SER A 36 12.32 5.34 26.08
N THR A 37 11.06 5.21 26.53
CA THR A 37 10.61 4.06 27.33
C THR A 37 10.80 2.76 26.56
N PHE A 38 10.46 2.74 25.26
CA PHE A 38 10.67 1.58 24.40
C PHE A 38 12.15 1.17 24.35
N ILE A 39 13.05 2.10 24.01
CA ILE A 39 14.47 1.80 23.85
C ILE A 39 15.10 1.32 25.17
N SER A 40 14.81 2.01 26.27
CA SER A 40 15.37 1.68 27.59
C SER A 40 14.85 0.33 28.09
N SER A 41 13.54 0.09 28.02
CA SER A 41 12.95 -1.17 28.48
C SER A 41 13.39 -2.36 27.62
N TYR A 42 13.47 -2.19 26.29
CA TYR A 42 13.96 -3.24 25.40
C TYR A 42 15.36 -3.70 25.78
N LYS A 43 16.30 -2.76 25.96
CA LYS A 43 17.68 -3.08 26.32
C LYS A 43 17.77 -3.71 27.71
N ALA A 44 17.07 -3.15 28.69
CA ALA A 44 17.05 -3.68 30.04
C ALA A 44 16.55 -5.14 30.05
N ILE A 45 15.38 -5.40 29.45
CA ILE A 45 14.78 -6.74 29.40
C ILE A 45 15.66 -7.71 28.62
N LEU A 46 16.20 -7.31 27.46
CA LEU A 46 17.07 -8.18 26.67
C LEU A 46 18.34 -8.57 27.44
N CYS A 47 19.00 -7.61 28.09
CA CYS A 47 20.17 -7.89 28.92
C CYS A 47 19.83 -8.79 30.12
N THR A 48 18.71 -8.53 30.80
CA THR A 48 18.26 -9.39 31.91
C THR A 48 17.99 -10.81 31.43
N LEU A 49 17.31 -11.00 30.29
CA LEU A 49 17.04 -12.33 29.73
C LEU A 49 18.30 -13.06 29.29
N ARG A 50 19.30 -12.36 28.75
CA ARG A 50 20.61 -12.92 28.42
C ARG A 50 21.39 -13.34 29.68
N ASN A 51 21.34 -12.53 30.74
CA ASN A 51 21.99 -12.86 32.01
C ASN A 51 21.33 -14.03 32.74
N LEU A 52 19.99 -14.12 32.71
CA LEU A 52 19.25 -15.21 33.35
C LEU A 52 19.41 -16.54 32.60
N ARG A 53 19.77 -16.50 31.32
CA ARG A 53 19.84 -17.66 30.45
C ARG A 53 21.29 -17.81 29.99
N GLU A 54 22.11 -18.37 30.88
CA GLU A 54 23.57 -18.59 30.73
C GLU A 54 24.00 -19.39 29.47
N ASN A 55 23.06 -19.81 28.61
CA ASN A 55 23.30 -20.65 27.44
C ASN A 55 23.32 -19.81 26.14
N PRO A 56 24.44 -19.79 25.38
CA PRO A 56 24.62 -18.95 24.19
C PRO A 56 23.93 -19.49 22.92
N ASP A 57 22.81 -20.21 23.03
CA ASP A 57 22.11 -20.79 21.89
C ASP A 57 21.47 -19.69 21.01
N PRO A 58 21.77 -19.63 19.69
CA PRO A 58 21.10 -18.72 18.75
C PRO A 58 19.57 -18.80 18.76
N ALA A 59 18.98 -19.96 19.08
CA ALA A 59 17.53 -20.09 19.23
C ALA A 59 17.01 -19.40 20.50
N ALA A 60 17.78 -19.45 21.58
CA ALA A 60 17.47 -18.77 22.83
C ALA A 60 17.52 -17.23 22.66
N ASP A 61 18.50 -16.70 21.92
CA ASP A 61 18.60 -15.25 21.68
C ASP A 61 17.46 -14.73 20.80
N LYS A 62 16.96 -15.53 19.84
CA LYS A 62 15.73 -15.24 19.09
C LYS A 62 14.52 -15.08 20.01
N LEU A 63 14.35 -16.00 20.96
CA LEU A 63 13.25 -15.93 21.92
C LEU A 63 13.40 -14.73 22.87
N ASN A 64 14.62 -14.44 23.32
CA ASN A 64 14.90 -13.30 24.18
C ASN A 64 14.56 -11.97 23.48
N ALA A 65 14.97 -11.81 22.21
CA ALA A 65 14.63 -10.63 21.41
C ALA A 65 13.12 -10.50 21.15
N LEU A 66 12.42 -11.62 20.94
CA LEU A 66 10.97 -11.66 20.77
C LEU A 66 10.24 -11.17 22.02
N ILE A 67 10.60 -11.71 23.19
CA ILE A 67 10.00 -11.36 24.48
C ILE A 67 10.31 -9.91 24.83
N ALA A 68 11.59 -9.51 24.75
CA ALA A 68 12.02 -8.14 25.04
C ALA A 68 11.31 -7.12 24.13
N GLY A 69 11.26 -7.38 22.83
CA GLY A 69 10.57 -6.50 21.87
C GLY A 69 9.06 -6.43 22.11
N SER A 70 8.43 -7.55 22.49
CA SER A 70 6.99 -7.59 22.80
C SER A 70 6.67 -6.82 24.08
N ILE A 71 7.38 -7.08 25.18
CA ILE A 71 7.13 -6.39 26.46
C ILE A 71 7.44 -4.89 26.32
N ALA A 72 8.58 -4.53 25.73
CA ALA A 72 8.92 -3.13 25.49
C ALA A 72 7.88 -2.44 24.60
N GLY A 73 7.28 -3.17 23.65
CA GLY A 73 6.23 -2.65 22.76
C GLY A 73 4.96 -2.18 23.47
N LEU A 74 4.70 -2.62 24.71
CA LEU A 74 3.60 -2.11 25.53
C LEU A 74 3.72 -0.60 25.82
N SER A 75 4.93 -0.04 25.67
CA SER A 75 5.18 1.41 25.78
C SER A 75 4.32 2.25 24.81
N LEU A 76 3.80 1.66 23.72
CA LEU A 76 2.87 2.36 22.83
C LEU A 76 1.60 2.85 23.57
N ALA A 77 1.24 2.25 24.71
CA ALA A 77 0.15 2.74 25.55
C ALA A 77 0.35 4.19 26.04
N ILE A 78 1.59 4.66 26.11
CA ILE A 78 1.95 6.05 26.47
C ILE A 78 1.49 7.04 25.39
N GLU A 79 1.38 6.61 24.13
CA GLU A 79 0.91 7.44 23.04
C GLU A 79 -0.60 7.74 23.20
N ARG A 80 -0.91 8.98 23.57
CA ARG A 80 -2.29 9.45 23.82
C ARG A 80 -3.02 9.80 22.53
N ASN A 81 -2.32 10.20 21.48
CA ASN A 81 -2.92 10.58 20.21
C ASN A 81 -3.35 9.31 19.43
N ARG A 82 -4.64 8.97 19.51
CA ARG A 82 -5.20 7.74 18.90
C ARG A 82 -4.92 7.61 17.39
N PRO A 83 -5.14 8.64 16.54
CA PRO A 83 -4.77 8.57 15.12
C PRO A 83 -3.29 8.29 14.88
N ARG A 84 -2.39 8.96 15.62
CA ARG A 84 -0.94 8.75 15.50
C ARG A 84 -0.55 7.35 15.97
N ARG A 85 -1.10 6.91 17.10
CA ARG A 85 -0.88 5.57 17.65
C ARG A 85 -1.26 4.47 16.66
N LEU A 86 -2.45 4.59 16.07
CA LEU A 86 -2.95 3.64 15.07
C LEU A 86 -2.05 3.64 13.82
N ALA A 87 -1.61 4.81 13.36
CA ALA A 87 -0.69 4.92 12.22
C ALA A 87 0.67 4.28 12.49
N ILE A 88 1.25 4.50 13.68
CA ILE A 88 2.50 3.85 14.12
C ILE A 88 2.33 2.33 14.16
N MET A 89 1.25 1.84 14.76
CA MET A 89 0.93 0.43 14.83
C MET A 89 0.83 -0.22 13.44
N LEU A 90 -0.01 0.33 12.56
CA LEU A 90 -0.24 -0.24 11.24
C LEU A 90 1.02 -0.20 10.37
N TYR A 91 1.81 0.86 10.48
CA TYR A 91 3.09 0.96 9.81
C TYR A 91 4.05 -0.14 10.28
N LEU A 92 4.15 -0.36 11.59
CA LEU A 92 5.02 -1.39 12.15
C LEU A 92 4.55 -2.81 11.78
N VAL A 93 3.24 -3.06 11.79
CA VAL A 93 2.65 -4.32 11.34
C VAL A 93 3.01 -4.59 9.87
N ALA A 94 2.85 -3.59 9.01
CA ALA A 94 3.22 -3.73 7.60
C ALA A 94 4.72 -4.02 7.40
N ARG A 95 5.60 -3.35 8.17
CA ARG A 95 7.05 -3.54 8.07
C ARG A 95 7.53 -4.86 8.68
N SER A 96 7.03 -5.23 9.86
CA SER A 96 7.31 -6.53 10.47
C SER A 96 6.84 -7.68 9.56
N GLY A 97 5.65 -7.55 8.97
CA GLY A 97 5.15 -8.50 7.96
C GLY A 97 6.05 -8.56 6.72
N GLN A 98 6.47 -7.41 6.16
CA GLN A 98 7.39 -7.35 5.04
C GLN A 98 8.70 -8.10 5.33
N PHE A 99 9.36 -7.79 6.45
CA PHE A 99 10.65 -8.42 6.80
C PHE A 99 10.47 -9.88 7.20
N GLY A 100 9.37 -10.24 7.86
CA GLY A 100 9.00 -11.63 8.15
C GLY A 100 8.83 -12.46 6.88
N CYS A 101 8.14 -11.92 5.87
CA CYS A 101 8.04 -12.55 4.56
C CYS A 101 9.41 -12.66 3.86
N ALA A 102 10.25 -11.63 3.93
CA ALA A 102 11.60 -11.68 3.38
C ALA A 102 12.46 -12.78 4.06
N TRP A 103 12.34 -12.92 5.37
CA TRP A 103 13.00 -13.98 6.14
C TRP A 103 12.47 -15.38 5.77
N LEU A 104 11.15 -15.56 5.63
CA LEU A 104 10.57 -16.82 5.16
C LEU A 104 11.07 -17.17 3.76
N MET A 105 11.14 -16.20 2.85
CA MET A 105 11.68 -16.38 1.51
C MET A 105 13.17 -16.73 1.51
N LYS A 106 13.96 -16.13 2.41
CA LYS A 106 15.38 -16.47 2.63
C LYS A 106 15.52 -17.92 3.07
N ARG A 107 14.80 -18.34 4.12
CA ARG A 107 14.81 -19.72 4.62
C ARG A 107 14.38 -20.73 3.55
N TRP A 108 13.31 -20.41 2.82
CA TRP A 108 12.86 -21.26 1.73
C TRP A 108 13.89 -21.34 0.60
N ALA A 109 14.58 -20.25 0.28
CA ALA A 109 15.67 -20.26 -0.70
C ALA A 109 16.91 -21.05 -0.24
N GLU A 110 17.25 -21.00 1.05
CA GLU A 110 18.33 -21.83 1.63
C GLU A 110 18.00 -23.31 1.55
N HIS A 111 16.79 -23.70 1.97
CA HIS A 111 16.33 -25.08 1.88
C HIS A 111 16.31 -25.61 0.43
N ARG A 112 15.85 -24.80 -0.53
CA ARG A 112 15.89 -25.15 -1.97
C ARG A 112 17.31 -25.24 -2.53
N ARG A 113 18.27 -24.50 -1.98
CA ARG A 113 19.69 -24.59 -2.36
C ARG A 113 20.35 -25.84 -1.78
N GLN A 114 20.03 -26.20 -0.53
CA GLN A 114 20.49 -27.44 0.10
C GLN A 114 20.00 -28.66 -0.66
N ARG A 115 18.68 -28.77 -0.89
CA ARG A 115 18.09 -29.87 -1.67
C ARG A 115 18.68 -30.02 -3.07
N ARG A 116 19.06 -28.89 -3.71
CA ARG A 116 19.73 -28.92 -5.01
C ARG A 116 21.17 -29.42 -4.93
N ARG A 117 21.91 -29.08 -3.86
CA ARG A 117 23.27 -29.61 -3.64
C ARG A 117 23.23 -31.11 -3.40
N GLU A 118 22.26 -31.60 -2.63
CA GLU A 118 22.05 -33.03 -2.39
C GLU A 118 21.76 -33.77 -3.69
N LEU A 119 20.79 -33.30 -4.49
CA LEU A 119 20.49 -33.88 -5.81
C LEU A 119 21.68 -33.82 -6.78
N ALA A 120 22.47 -32.75 -6.73
CA ALA A 120 23.67 -32.61 -7.55
C ALA A 120 24.71 -33.68 -7.20
N ASN A 121 24.91 -33.92 -5.90
CA ASN A 121 25.85 -34.91 -5.39
C ASN A 121 25.38 -36.31 -5.77
N GLU A 122 24.10 -36.63 -5.57
CA GLU A 122 23.53 -37.94 -5.93
C GLU A 122 23.62 -38.20 -7.44
N MET A 123 23.32 -37.22 -8.30
CA MET A 123 23.49 -37.35 -9.75
C MET A 123 24.95 -37.53 -10.14
N ARG A 124 25.85 -36.81 -9.49
CA ARG A 124 27.29 -36.92 -9.74
C ARG A 124 27.81 -38.32 -9.42
N GLU A 125 27.45 -38.86 -8.26
CA GLU A 125 27.81 -40.23 -7.84
C GLU A 125 27.28 -41.27 -8.83
N ARG A 126 26.02 -41.14 -9.27
CA ARG A 126 25.44 -42.06 -10.27
C ARG A 126 26.17 -42.02 -11.61
N LEU A 127 26.56 -40.84 -12.07
CA LEU A 127 27.29 -40.70 -13.34
C LEU A 127 28.74 -41.20 -13.22
N GLU A 128 29.40 -40.93 -12.09
CA GLU A 128 30.74 -41.48 -11.80
C GLU A 128 30.71 -43.01 -11.74
N ALA A 129 29.64 -43.61 -11.21
CA ALA A 129 29.44 -45.06 -11.19
C ALA A 129 29.19 -45.70 -12.57
N GLN A 130 28.62 -44.95 -13.53
CA GLN A 130 28.34 -45.46 -14.89
C GLN A 130 29.57 -45.45 -15.80
N GLY A 131 30.63 -44.71 -15.42
CA GLY A 131 31.79 -44.47 -16.28
C GLY A 131 31.46 -43.55 -17.46
N PHE A 132 32.48 -42.90 -18.03
CA PHE A 132 32.30 -41.95 -19.14
C PHE A 132 33.25 -42.28 -20.30
N GLN A 133 32.79 -42.04 -21.54
CA GLN A 133 33.63 -42.14 -22.73
C GLN A 133 34.57 -40.92 -22.86
N GLU A 134 35.76 -41.15 -23.42
CA GLU A 134 36.82 -40.15 -23.53
C GLU A 134 36.43 -39.05 -24.54
N GLY A 135 36.39 -37.78 -24.10
CA GLY A 135 36.11 -36.62 -24.96
C GLY A 135 34.77 -35.89 -24.72
N GLU A 136 33.87 -36.40 -23.88
CA GLU A 136 32.60 -35.71 -23.58
C GLU A 136 32.79 -34.52 -22.62
N ARG A 137 32.23 -33.36 -23.01
CA ARG A 137 32.19 -32.17 -22.15
C ARG A 137 31.25 -32.39 -20.97
N ARG A 138 31.82 -32.36 -19.76
CA ARG A 138 31.10 -32.60 -18.50
C ARG A 138 30.34 -31.34 -18.07
N GLN A 139 29.01 -31.38 -18.09
CA GLN A 139 28.18 -30.33 -17.49
C GLN A 139 26.95 -30.91 -16.78
N LEU A 140 26.94 -30.82 -15.45
CA LEU A 140 25.76 -31.17 -14.65
C LEU A 140 24.72 -30.07 -14.76
N VAL A 141 23.67 -30.31 -15.55
CA VAL A 141 22.55 -29.38 -15.70
C VAL A 141 21.37 -29.82 -14.84
N ILE A 142 21.21 -29.21 -13.67
CA ILE A 142 20.05 -29.42 -12.82
C ILE A 142 18.90 -28.58 -13.37
N LYS A 143 17.85 -29.25 -13.88
CA LYS A 143 16.64 -28.57 -14.37
C LYS A 143 15.97 -27.79 -13.23
N LYS A 144 15.57 -26.55 -13.51
CA LYS A 144 14.80 -25.72 -12.56
C LYS A 144 13.43 -26.34 -12.32
N GLY A 145 13.08 -26.53 -11.05
CA GLY A 145 11.80 -27.07 -10.62
C GLY A 145 10.66 -26.05 -10.70
N TRP A 146 9.45 -26.49 -10.35
CA TRP A 146 8.27 -25.62 -10.24
C TRP A 146 8.40 -24.60 -9.10
N ASP A 147 9.10 -24.98 -8.03
CA ASP A 147 9.45 -24.15 -6.88
C ASP A 147 10.29 -22.91 -7.26
N ASP A 148 11.22 -23.04 -8.22
CA ASP A 148 11.99 -21.92 -8.76
C ASP A 148 11.12 -20.93 -9.55
N LYS A 149 10.20 -21.46 -10.34
CA LYS A 149 9.24 -20.63 -11.10
C LYS A 149 8.34 -19.86 -10.13
N LEU A 150 7.85 -20.54 -9.09
CA LEU A 150 7.04 -19.92 -8.04
C LEU A 150 7.83 -18.85 -7.27
N ALA A 151 9.06 -19.14 -6.85
CA ALA A 151 9.90 -18.16 -6.14
C ALA A 151 10.17 -16.92 -6.98
N LYS A 152 10.49 -17.09 -8.27
CA LYS A 152 10.67 -15.98 -9.20
C LYS A 152 9.37 -15.16 -9.33
N PHE A 153 8.23 -15.84 -9.50
CA PHE A 153 6.92 -15.19 -9.58
C PHE A 153 6.61 -14.37 -8.32
N LEU A 154 6.81 -14.94 -7.13
CA LEU A 154 6.55 -14.23 -5.87
C LEU A 154 7.41 -12.97 -5.72
N VAL A 155 8.72 -13.05 -6.02
CA VAL A 155 9.62 -11.88 -5.92
C VAL A 155 9.25 -10.81 -6.94
N GLU A 156 8.90 -11.20 -8.16
CA GLU A 156 8.57 -10.29 -9.25
C GLU A 156 7.21 -9.60 -9.04
N TRP A 157 6.23 -10.32 -8.50
CA TRP A 157 4.85 -9.86 -8.37
C TRP A 157 4.44 -9.43 -6.96
N ALA A 158 5.27 -9.61 -5.92
CA ALA A 158 4.94 -9.23 -4.54
C ALA A 158 4.49 -7.75 -4.43
N GLY A 159 5.25 -6.82 -5.03
CA GLY A 159 4.91 -5.40 -4.99
C GLY A 159 3.58 -5.09 -5.67
N THR A 160 3.33 -5.72 -6.82
CA THR A 160 2.06 -5.56 -7.56
C THR A 160 0.90 -6.18 -6.79
N GLY A 161 1.07 -7.37 -6.21
CA GLY A 161 0.04 -8.05 -5.42
C GLY A 161 -0.37 -7.26 -4.18
N VAL A 162 0.60 -6.73 -3.42
CA VAL A 162 0.32 -5.85 -2.27
C VAL A 162 -0.44 -4.61 -2.71
N MET A 163 -0.04 -3.98 -3.82
CA MET A 163 -0.76 -2.84 -4.37
C MET A 163 -2.19 -3.21 -4.78
N MET A 164 -2.40 -4.32 -5.51
CA MET A 164 -3.73 -4.78 -5.92
C MET A 164 -4.67 -4.97 -4.73
N LEU A 165 -4.20 -5.64 -3.67
CA LEU A 165 -5.00 -5.86 -2.46
C LEU A 165 -5.31 -4.55 -1.73
N ALA A 166 -4.31 -3.69 -1.57
CA ALA A 166 -4.50 -2.39 -0.91
C ALA A 166 -5.50 -1.52 -1.70
N SER A 167 -5.34 -1.44 -3.01
CA SER A 167 -6.18 -0.65 -3.90
C SER A 167 -7.60 -1.17 -4.02
N ALA A 168 -7.79 -2.51 -4.05
CA ALA A 168 -9.10 -3.14 -3.99
C ALA A 168 -9.89 -2.66 -2.76
N GLN A 169 -9.27 -2.71 -1.58
CA GLN A 169 -9.89 -2.25 -0.36
C GLN A 169 -10.10 -0.72 -0.34
N ILE A 170 -9.12 0.07 -0.80
CA ILE A 170 -9.23 1.54 -0.80
C ILE A 170 -10.35 2.02 -1.72
N ILE A 171 -10.47 1.49 -2.93
CA ILE A 171 -11.54 1.87 -3.86
C ILE A 171 -12.90 1.41 -3.34
N TYR A 172 -12.96 0.19 -2.79
CA TYR A 172 -14.17 -0.30 -2.14
C TYR A 172 -14.60 0.65 -1.00
N ALA A 173 -13.68 1.00 -0.11
CA ALA A 173 -13.96 1.90 1.00
C ALA A 173 -14.34 3.30 0.52
N PHE A 174 -13.66 3.84 -0.48
CA PHE A 174 -13.96 5.15 -1.05
C PHE A 174 -15.41 5.27 -1.52
N LEU A 175 -15.92 4.25 -2.21
CA LEU A 175 -17.26 4.29 -2.79
C LEU A 175 -18.33 3.79 -1.82
N PHE A 176 -18.05 2.74 -1.05
CA PHE A 176 -19.06 2.06 -0.24
C PHE A 176 -18.97 2.36 1.23
N GLU A 177 -17.81 2.67 1.80
CA GLU A 177 -17.63 2.84 3.25
C GLU A 177 -16.68 4.01 3.55
N GLY A 178 -16.98 5.18 2.97
CA GLY A 178 -16.10 6.35 3.01
C GLY A 178 -15.80 6.86 4.42
N ASP A 179 -16.68 6.56 5.39
CA ASP A 179 -16.51 6.84 6.81
C ASP A 179 -15.40 6.00 7.47
N THR A 180 -14.98 4.90 6.84
CA THR A 180 -13.87 4.07 7.33
C THR A 180 -12.49 4.65 6.98
N LEU A 181 -12.43 5.61 6.07
CA LEU A 181 -11.19 6.27 5.68
C LEU A 181 -10.95 7.55 6.51
N PRO A 182 -9.69 7.93 6.78
CA PRO A 182 -9.38 9.24 7.34
C PRO A 182 -9.94 10.37 6.47
N LYS A 183 -10.52 11.42 7.07
CA LYS A 183 -11.16 12.53 6.34
C LYS A 183 -10.23 13.19 5.32
N SER A 184 -8.96 13.39 5.67
CA SER A 184 -7.94 13.95 4.76
C SER A 184 -7.71 13.05 3.56
N TYR A 185 -7.64 11.73 3.79
CA TYR A 185 -7.44 10.74 2.74
C TYR A 185 -8.67 10.61 1.82
N PHE A 186 -9.88 10.60 2.38
CA PHE A 186 -11.11 10.64 1.59
C PHE A 186 -11.18 11.89 0.71
N GLY A 187 -10.83 13.06 1.26
CA GLY A 187 -10.73 14.31 0.51
C GLY A 187 -9.70 14.26 -0.61
N PHE A 188 -8.55 13.62 -0.38
CA PHE A 188 -7.51 13.37 -1.38
C PHE A 188 -8.04 12.50 -2.53
N LEU A 189 -8.80 11.43 -2.24
CA LEU A 189 -9.43 10.58 -3.25
C LEU A 189 -10.50 11.32 -4.07
N LEU A 190 -11.29 12.20 -3.43
CA LEU A 190 -12.26 13.06 -4.13
C LEU A 190 -11.58 14.07 -5.08
N VAL A 191 -10.42 14.59 -4.69
CA VAL A 191 -9.61 15.42 -5.61
C VAL A 191 -9.24 14.57 -6.81
N HIS A 192 -8.50 13.48 -6.62
CA HIS A 192 -7.93 12.72 -7.73
C HIS A 192 -8.98 12.05 -8.64
N SER A 193 -10.06 11.52 -8.09
CA SER A 193 -11.19 11.04 -8.92
C SER A 193 -11.77 12.08 -9.91
N GLY A 194 -11.41 13.36 -9.78
CA GLY A 194 -11.86 14.48 -10.64
C GLY A 194 -13.11 15.15 -10.09
N TRP A 195 -13.81 14.47 -9.19
CA TRP A 195 -15.10 14.87 -8.66
C TRP A 195 -15.06 16.16 -7.87
N LYS A 196 -14.02 16.41 -7.08
CA LYS A 196 -13.92 17.68 -6.36
C LYS A 196 -13.77 18.87 -7.30
N GLY A 197 -13.07 18.69 -8.43
CA GLY A 197 -12.93 19.73 -9.44
C GLY A 197 -14.21 19.97 -10.24
N ASP A 198 -14.98 18.91 -10.49
CA ASP A 198 -16.19 18.97 -11.32
C ASP A 198 -17.46 19.33 -10.54
N PHE A 199 -17.54 18.93 -9.26
CA PHE A 199 -18.76 18.99 -8.45
C PHE A 199 -18.59 19.77 -7.15
N GLY A 200 -17.38 20.20 -6.79
CA GLY A 200 -17.12 20.96 -5.56
C GLY A 200 -17.64 20.23 -4.32
N SER A 201 -18.57 20.86 -3.60
CA SER A 201 -19.19 20.31 -2.39
C SER A 201 -20.07 19.09 -2.64
N LEU A 202 -20.56 18.88 -3.88
CA LEU A 202 -21.41 17.75 -4.24
C LEU A 202 -20.62 16.45 -4.50
N ALA A 203 -19.29 16.49 -4.50
CA ALA A 203 -18.44 15.32 -4.75
C ALA A 203 -18.66 14.18 -3.72
N ALA A 204 -18.77 14.50 -2.43
CA ALA A 204 -19.03 13.50 -1.39
C ALA A 204 -20.49 12.97 -1.43
N PRO A 205 -21.53 13.83 -1.55
CA PRO A 205 -22.90 13.37 -1.80
C PRO A 205 -23.05 12.47 -3.04
N LEU A 206 -22.27 12.73 -4.09
CA LEU A 206 -22.25 11.91 -5.30
C LEU A 206 -21.73 10.50 -5.00
N ALA A 207 -20.61 10.37 -4.28
CA ALA A 207 -20.07 9.09 -3.84
C ALA A 207 -21.10 8.28 -3.04
N PHE A 208 -21.79 8.96 -2.10
CA PHE A 208 -22.85 8.35 -1.29
C PHE A 208 -24.04 7.88 -2.14
N SER A 209 -24.41 8.64 -3.17
CA SER A 209 -25.53 8.25 -4.06
C SER A 209 -25.15 7.11 -4.99
N ILE A 210 -23.88 7.01 -5.39
CA ILE A 210 -23.35 5.84 -6.06
C ILE A 210 -23.48 4.61 -5.15
N ARG A 211 -23.04 4.70 -3.88
CA ARG A 211 -23.22 3.62 -2.88
C ARG A 211 -24.67 3.15 -2.81
N GLN A 212 -25.60 4.08 -2.58
CA GLN A 212 -27.02 3.75 -2.42
C GLN A 212 -27.60 3.12 -3.69
N THR A 213 -27.25 3.65 -4.86
CA THR A 213 -27.73 3.15 -6.15
C THR A 213 -27.20 1.75 -6.42
N VAL A 214 -25.91 1.48 -6.21
CA VAL A 214 -25.33 0.14 -6.37
C VAL A 214 -25.98 -0.85 -5.41
N ASN A 215 -26.12 -0.49 -4.12
CA ASN A 215 -26.76 -1.36 -3.13
C ASN A 215 -28.21 -1.71 -3.52
N LYS A 216 -28.97 -0.72 -4.02
CA LYS A 216 -30.35 -0.91 -4.48
C LYS A 216 -30.42 -1.82 -5.70
N LEU A 217 -29.60 -1.57 -6.72
CA LEU A 217 -29.58 -2.37 -7.96
C LEU A 217 -29.08 -3.80 -7.69
N SER A 218 -28.04 -3.94 -6.88
CA SER A 218 -27.47 -5.24 -6.50
C SER A 218 -28.45 -6.12 -5.72
N ARG A 219 -29.35 -5.54 -4.90
CA ARG A 219 -30.35 -6.29 -4.12
C ARG A 219 -31.63 -6.58 -4.91
N SER A 220 -32.10 -5.60 -5.67
CA SER A 220 -33.37 -5.72 -6.39
C SER A 220 -33.24 -6.51 -7.70
N GLY A 221 -32.05 -6.58 -8.28
CA GLY A 221 -31.87 -7.10 -9.64
C GLY A 221 -32.55 -6.24 -10.71
N ALA A 222 -32.97 -5.02 -10.37
CA ALA A 222 -33.63 -4.11 -11.29
C ALA A 222 -32.70 -3.72 -12.45
N SER A 223 -33.30 -3.27 -13.56
CA SER A 223 -32.55 -2.83 -14.73
C SER A 223 -31.57 -1.71 -14.37
N ILE A 224 -30.32 -1.91 -14.76
CA ILE A 224 -29.24 -0.94 -14.58
C ILE A 224 -29.23 0.14 -15.69
N ARG A 225 -30.15 0.02 -16.65
CA ARG A 225 -30.25 0.85 -17.85
C ARG A 225 -31.30 1.94 -17.69
N ILE A 226 -31.02 3.12 -18.24
CA ILE A 226 -31.98 4.21 -18.34
C ILE A 226 -32.90 3.92 -19.56
N PRO A 227 -34.24 4.02 -19.42
CA PRO A 227 -35.16 3.82 -20.54
C PRO A 227 -34.87 4.74 -21.71
N LYS A 228 -35.01 4.22 -22.95
CA LYS A 228 -34.81 5.01 -24.16
C LYS A 228 -35.77 6.21 -24.18
N GLY A 229 -35.25 7.38 -24.55
CA GLY A 229 -36.02 8.63 -24.62
C GLY A 229 -35.98 9.50 -23.36
N VAL A 230 -35.70 8.91 -22.19
CA VAL A 230 -35.58 9.65 -20.92
C VAL A 230 -34.19 10.28 -20.79
N SER A 231 -34.12 11.55 -20.37
CA SER A 231 -32.83 12.19 -20.10
C SER A 231 -32.19 11.65 -18.82
N SER A 232 -30.85 11.65 -18.74
CA SER A 232 -30.16 11.19 -17.52
C SER A 232 -30.55 12.04 -16.32
N ARG A 233 -30.69 13.35 -16.52
CA ARG A 233 -31.13 14.30 -15.49
C ARG A 233 -32.50 13.92 -14.93
N GLU A 234 -33.48 13.71 -15.80
CA GLU A 234 -34.85 13.36 -15.41
C GLU A 234 -34.88 12.03 -14.65
N TYR A 235 -34.17 11.02 -15.15
CA TYR A 235 -34.12 9.70 -14.51
C TYR A 235 -33.49 9.79 -13.11
N ILE A 236 -32.34 10.46 -12.98
CA ILE A 236 -31.64 10.64 -11.70
C ILE A 236 -32.47 11.49 -10.72
N ALA A 237 -33.17 12.51 -11.20
CA ALA A 237 -34.03 13.34 -10.34
C ALA A 237 -35.16 12.53 -9.70
N ARG A 238 -35.77 11.62 -10.46
CA ARG A 238 -36.90 10.81 -10.01
C ARG A 238 -36.49 9.60 -9.16
N HIS A 239 -35.37 8.94 -9.49
CA HIS A 239 -35.04 7.62 -8.94
C HIS A 239 -33.83 7.59 -8.00
N VAL A 240 -33.01 8.65 -7.99
CA VAL A 240 -31.76 8.71 -7.20
C VAL A 240 -31.74 9.92 -6.29
N SER A 241 -31.63 11.13 -6.83
CA SER A 241 -31.59 12.37 -6.05
C SER A 241 -31.84 13.60 -6.94
N PRO A 242 -32.81 14.47 -6.58
CA PRO A 242 -33.05 15.72 -7.31
C PRO A 242 -31.84 16.66 -7.21
N ASN A 243 -31.14 16.70 -6.07
CA ASN A 243 -29.98 17.56 -5.88
C ASN A 243 -28.82 17.16 -6.81
N ILE A 244 -28.57 15.87 -7.00
CA ILE A 244 -27.53 15.40 -7.92
C ILE A 244 -27.95 15.61 -9.37
N ALA A 245 -29.23 15.49 -9.68
CA ALA A 245 -29.69 15.77 -11.04
C ALA A 245 -29.39 17.21 -11.49
N THR A 246 -29.25 18.18 -10.57
CA THR A 246 -28.92 19.57 -10.93
C THR A 246 -27.57 19.72 -11.64
N VAL A 247 -26.59 18.83 -11.36
CA VAL A 247 -25.27 18.89 -12.02
C VAL A 247 -25.25 18.24 -13.39
N ILE A 248 -26.32 17.54 -13.78
CA ILE A 248 -26.41 16.82 -15.05
C ILE A 248 -27.04 17.74 -16.11
N PRO A 249 -26.33 18.07 -17.21
CA PRO A 249 -26.91 18.80 -18.31
C PRO A 249 -28.18 18.12 -18.86
N PRO A 250 -29.24 18.88 -19.19
CA PRO A 250 -30.57 18.34 -19.49
C PRO A 250 -30.63 17.46 -20.75
N LYS A 251 -29.73 17.69 -21.70
CA LYS A 251 -29.70 16.94 -22.98
C LYS A 251 -28.88 15.64 -22.91
N LEU A 252 -28.16 15.38 -21.81
CA LEU A 252 -27.31 14.20 -21.72
C LEU A 252 -28.11 12.93 -21.50
N ARG A 253 -27.77 11.90 -22.26
CA ARG A 253 -28.40 10.58 -22.23
C ARG A 253 -27.31 9.52 -22.05
N HIS A 254 -27.33 8.88 -20.90
CA HIS A 254 -26.50 7.74 -20.58
C HIS A 254 -27.32 6.47 -20.75
N GLU A 255 -26.68 5.41 -21.24
CA GLU A 255 -27.31 4.09 -21.32
C GLU A 255 -27.50 3.47 -19.94
N PHE A 256 -26.59 3.74 -19.00
CA PHE A 256 -26.57 3.15 -17.66
C PHE A 256 -26.71 4.21 -16.56
N VAL A 257 -27.44 3.88 -15.50
CA VAL A 257 -27.69 4.76 -14.35
C VAL A 257 -26.37 5.18 -13.69
N LEU A 258 -25.45 4.24 -13.50
CA LEU A 258 -24.17 4.53 -12.84
C LEU A 258 -23.21 5.33 -13.72
N CYS A 259 -23.32 5.27 -15.04
CA CYS A 259 -22.56 6.15 -15.92
C CYS A 259 -23.02 7.61 -15.74
N ALA A 260 -24.33 7.84 -15.63
CA ALA A 260 -24.89 9.16 -15.35
C ALA A 260 -24.41 9.74 -14.00
N LEU A 261 -24.15 8.89 -13.01
CA LEU A 261 -23.59 9.32 -11.72
C LEU A 261 -22.07 9.47 -11.74
N GLN A 262 -21.36 8.63 -12.47
CA GLN A 262 -19.89 8.61 -12.43
C GLN A 262 -19.25 9.70 -13.30
N HIS A 263 -19.92 10.10 -14.37
CA HIS A 263 -19.46 11.17 -15.27
C HIS A 263 -20.62 12.02 -15.83
N PRO A 264 -21.40 12.68 -14.95
CA PRO A 264 -22.61 13.42 -15.30
C PRO A 264 -22.43 14.55 -16.32
N LEU A 265 -21.20 15.06 -16.50
CA LEU A 265 -20.89 16.19 -17.41
C LEU A 265 -20.50 15.75 -18.82
N TYR A 266 -20.36 14.44 -19.07
CA TYR A 266 -19.84 13.91 -20.31
C TYR A 266 -20.86 12.97 -20.97
N ASP A 267 -20.93 13.03 -22.30
CA ASP A 267 -21.81 12.20 -23.14
C ASP A 267 -21.38 10.72 -23.21
N SER A 268 -20.09 10.47 -23.09
CA SER A 268 -19.49 9.15 -23.32
C SER A 268 -18.45 8.81 -22.26
N CYS A 269 -18.36 7.51 -21.94
CA CYS A 269 -17.38 6.99 -20.99
C CYS A 269 -15.96 7.33 -21.43
N THR A 270 -15.64 7.11 -22.72
CA THR A 270 -14.32 7.36 -23.29
C THR A 270 -13.91 8.82 -23.16
N ARG A 271 -14.77 9.76 -23.54
CA ARG A 271 -14.47 11.20 -23.45
C ARG A 271 -14.23 11.65 -22.01
N SER A 272 -15.05 11.16 -21.07
CA SER A 272 -14.85 11.40 -19.64
C SER A 272 -13.49 10.91 -19.15
N LYS A 273 -13.11 9.67 -19.50
CA LYS A 273 -11.87 9.06 -19.00
C LYS A 273 -10.62 9.63 -19.65
N VAL A 274 -10.67 9.99 -20.94
CA VAL A 274 -9.56 10.69 -21.62
C VAL A 274 -9.35 12.08 -21.00
N ASN A 275 -10.43 12.82 -20.71
CA ASN A 275 -10.32 14.11 -20.03
C ASN A 275 -9.75 13.94 -18.60
N LEU A 276 -10.25 12.95 -17.85
CA LEU A 276 -9.72 12.60 -16.53
C LEU A 276 -8.22 12.29 -16.59
N LEU A 277 -7.76 11.52 -17.59
CA LEU A 277 -6.36 11.18 -17.79
C LEU A 277 -5.48 12.43 -17.93
N PHE A 278 -5.83 13.37 -18.81
CA PHE A 278 -5.02 14.59 -18.99
C PHE A 278 -5.04 15.50 -17.76
N ARG A 279 -6.20 15.67 -17.12
CA ARG A 279 -6.33 16.50 -15.91
C ARG A 279 -5.61 15.87 -14.72
N GLU A 280 -5.63 14.55 -14.60
CA GLU A 280 -4.87 13.84 -13.57
C GLU A 280 -3.39 13.86 -13.81
N PHE A 281 -2.96 13.75 -15.06
CA PHE A 281 -1.55 13.89 -15.40
C PHE A 281 -0.99 15.26 -14.98
N ALA A 282 -1.73 16.33 -15.27
CA ALA A 282 -1.35 17.68 -14.83
C ALA A 282 -1.29 17.81 -13.29
N ARG A 283 -2.24 17.21 -12.57
CA ARG A 283 -2.27 17.22 -11.09
C ARG A 283 -1.16 16.38 -10.48
N ALA A 284 -0.90 15.21 -11.05
CA ALA A 284 0.17 14.32 -10.64
C ALA A 284 1.54 14.98 -10.87
N LEU A 285 1.75 15.67 -11.99
CA LEU A 285 2.96 16.46 -12.21
C LEU A 285 3.15 17.55 -11.15
N LYS A 286 2.10 18.32 -10.85
CA LYS A 286 2.14 19.35 -9.79
C LYS A 286 2.49 18.79 -8.41
N LEU A 287 2.13 17.53 -8.14
CA LEU A 287 2.47 16.83 -6.90
C LEU A 287 3.91 16.28 -6.91
N TYR A 288 4.31 15.59 -7.99
CA TYR A 288 5.59 14.87 -8.04
C TYR A 288 6.79 15.76 -8.38
N LEU A 289 6.61 16.83 -9.15
CA LEU A 289 7.70 17.73 -9.51
C LEU A 289 8.41 18.35 -8.29
N PRO A 290 7.70 18.97 -7.31
CA PRO A 290 8.36 19.49 -6.11
C PRO A 290 8.92 18.37 -5.23
N LEU A 291 8.19 17.26 -5.07
CA LEU A 291 8.61 16.13 -4.24
C LEU A 291 9.93 15.53 -4.73
N ASN A 292 10.00 15.17 -6.01
CA ASN A 292 11.21 14.62 -6.61
C ASN A 292 12.31 15.67 -6.70
N GLY A 293 11.96 16.96 -6.83
CA GLY A 293 12.93 18.06 -6.88
C GLY A 293 13.68 18.19 -5.57
N ILE A 294 12.95 18.26 -4.45
CA ILE A 294 13.50 18.29 -3.09
C ILE A 294 14.40 17.06 -2.86
N MET A 295 13.93 15.87 -3.24
CA MET A 295 14.71 14.64 -3.09
C MET A 295 15.99 14.65 -3.94
N THR A 296 15.94 15.15 -5.17
CA THR A 296 17.11 15.20 -6.04
C THR A 296 18.15 16.18 -5.50
N VAL A 297 17.71 17.37 -5.06
CA VAL A 297 18.59 18.39 -4.46
C VAL A 297 19.23 17.87 -3.17
N ALA A 298 18.43 17.28 -2.26
CA ALA A 298 18.92 16.83 -0.95
C ALA A 298 19.91 15.66 -1.03
N PHE A 299 19.71 14.72 -1.97
CA PHE A 299 20.52 13.49 -2.04
C PHE A 299 21.60 13.50 -3.11
N ARG A 300 21.50 14.37 -4.11
CA ARG A 300 22.41 14.37 -5.28
C ARG A 300 23.06 15.72 -5.53
N TRP A 301 23.17 16.59 -4.52
CA TRP A 301 23.81 17.90 -4.62
C TRP A 301 25.15 17.86 -5.35
N ASN A 302 26.06 16.96 -4.95
CA ASN A 302 27.39 16.83 -5.57
C ASN A 302 27.34 16.34 -7.03
N GLN A 303 26.29 15.61 -7.44
CA GLN A 303 26.14 15.17 -8.83
C GLN A 303 25.49 16.25 -9.70
N ILE A 304 24.70 17.15 -9.12
CA ILE A 304 24.12 18.29 -9.82
C ILE A 304 25.23 19.21 -10.32
N THR A 305 26.25 19.45 -9.50
CA THR A 305 27.39 20.30 -9.87
C THR A 305 28.33 19.62 -10.85
N SER A 306 28.53 18.30 -10.78
CA SER A 306 29.44 17.58 -11.70
C SER A 306 28.80 17.17 -13.03
N GLN A 307 27.52 16.78 -13.07
CA GLN A 307 26.84 16.25 -14.27
C GLN A 307 25.35 16.67 -14.33
N PRO A 308 25.06 17.96 -14.59
CA PRO A 308 23.71 18.51 -14.50
C PRO A 308 22.71 17.86 -15.46
N GLU A 309 23.09 17.63 -16.72
CA GLU A 309 22.20 17.07 -17.75
C GLU A 309 21.68 15.67 -17.41
N LYS A 310 22.57 14.78 -16.94
CA LYS A 310 22.18 13.42 -16.57
C LYS A 310 21.33 13.38 -15.31
N VAL A 311 21.49 14.34 -14.40
CA VAL A 311 20.63 14.46 -13.22
C VAL A 311 19.26 14.97 -13.64
N LEU A 312 19.21 15.98 -14.50
CA LEU A 312 17.96 16.55 -15.02
C LEU A 312 17.15 15.52 -15.81
N LEU A 313 17.76 14.79 -16.75
CA LEU A 313 17.07 13.74 -17.51
C LEU A 313 16.53 12.63 -16.61
N ARG A 314 17.32 12.15 -15.63
CA ARG A 314 16.85 11.15 -14.66
C ARG A 314 15.72 11.68 -13.78
N PHE A 315 15.79 12.94 -13.38
CA PHE A 315 14.74 13.61 -12.62
C PHE A 315 13.44 13.70 -13.43
N LEU A 316 13.50 14.15 -14.68
CA LEU A 316 12.35 14.26 -15.58
C LEU A 316 11.75 12.88 -15.86
N GLN A 317 12.57 11.88 -16.20
CA GLN A 317 12.11 10.50 -16.40
C GLN A 317 11.42 9.93 -15.16
N SER A 318 12.02 10.11 -13.97
CA SER A 318 11.44 9.65 -12.72
C SER A 318 10.10 10.34 -12.41
N THR A 319 10.03 11.65 -12.64
CA THR A 319 8.82 12.46 -12.41
C THR A 319 7.72 12.10 -13.39
N PHE A 320 8.03 12.02 -14.68
CA PHE A 320 7.10 11.61 -15.72
C PHE A 320 6.55 10.21 -15.44
N ARG A 321 7.43 9.24 -15.11
CA ARG A 321 7.04 7.87 -14.78
C ARG A 321 6.11 7.81 -13.57
N SER A 322 6.40 8.57 -12.52
CA SER A 322 5.57 8.62 -11.31
C SER A 322 4.21 9.28 -11.58
N ALA A 323 4.20 10.37 -12.35
CA ALA A 323 2.97 11.04 -12.75
C ALA A 323 2.10 10.15 -13.65
N LEU A 324 2.72 9.42 -14.59
CA LEU A 324 2.04 8.46 -15.45
C LEU A 324 1.44 7.31 -14.63
N PHE A 325 2.18 6.76 -13.67
CA PHE A 325 1.65 5.73 -12.77
C PHE A 325 0.39 6.20 -12.03
N LEU A 326 0.44 7.36 -11.34
CA LEU A 326 -0.71 7.86 -10.58
C LEU A 326 -1.90 8.16 -11.50
N THR A 327 -1.64 8.68 -12.69
CA THR A 327 -2.67 8.95 -13.70
C THR A 327 -3.34 7.67 -14.19
N CYS A 328 -2.55 6.66 -14.55
CA CYS A 328 -3.06 5.35 -14.97
C CYS A 328 -3.84 4.69 -13.84
N TYR A 329 -3.31 4.72 -12.61
CA TYR A 329 -3.96 4.18 -11.42
C TYR A 329 -5.39 4.71 -11.26
N VAL A 330 -5.57 6.04 -11.28
CA VAL A 330 -6.89 6.67 -11.11
C VAL A 330 -7.77 6.42 -12.33
N THR A 331 -7.25 6.62 -13.54
CA THR A 331 -8.04 6.54 -14.76
C THR A 331 -8.55 5.12 -15.00
N PHE A 332 -7.69 4.09 -14.86
CA PHE A 332 -8.08 2.71 -15.06
C PHE A 332 -9.02 2.22 -13.94
N GLY A 333 -8.77 2.62 -12.69
CA GLY A 333 -9.70 2.35 -11.58
C GLY A 333 -11.09 2.90 -11.87
N MET A 334 -11.19 4.16 -12.32
CA MET A 334 -12.47 4.77 -12.66
C MET A 334 -13.05 4.24 -13.97
N ALA A 335 -12.24 3.81 -14.95
CA ALA A 335 -12.74 3.26 -16.20
C ALA A 335 -13.31 1.85 -16.05
N THR A 336 -12.80 1.05 -15.12
CA THR A 336 -13.15 -0.38 -14.97
C THR A 336 -14.66 -0.62 -14.83
N PRO A 337 -15.41 0.09 -13.96
CA PRO A 337 -16.86 -0.11 -13.88
C PRO A 337 -17.58 0.19 -15.19
N CYS A 338 -17.15 1.20 -15.96
CA CYS A 338 -17.75 1.53 -17.26
C CYS A 338 -17.50 0.44 -18.32
N VAL A 339 -16.37 -0.27 -18.25
CA VAL A 339 -16.02 -1.34 -19.20
C VAL A 339 -16.70 -2.66 -18.83
N VAL A 340 -16.75 -2.98 -17.54
CA VAL A 340 -17.28 -4.26 -17.04
C VAL A 340 -18.82 -4.28 -17.06
N ARG A 341 -19.46 -3.13 -16.82
CA ARG A 341 -20.91 -3.00 -16.71
C ARG A 341 -21.70 -3.46 -17.94
N PRO A 342 -21.35 -3.07 -19.18
CA PRO A 342 -22.04 -3.58 -20.37
C PRO A 342 -21.92 -5.09 -20.54
N ALA A 343 -20.78 -5.68 -20.15
CA ALA A 343 -20.50 -7.10 -20.30
C ALA A 343 -21.28 -7.97 -19.29
N ILE A 344 -21.36 -7.53 -18.02
CA ILE A 344 -22.09 -8.26 -16.98
C ILE A 344 -23.59 -7.94 -17.02
N ASN A 345 -23.96 -6.74 -17.46
CA ASN A 345 -25.31 -6.19 -17.47
C ASN A 345 -26.02 -6.26 -16.09
N ARG A 346 -25.23 -6.25 -15.00
CA ARG A 346 -25.67 -6.15 -13.60
C ARG A 346 -24.71 -5.24 -12.84
N GLU A 347 -25.21 -4.59 -11.79
CA GLU A 347 -24.38 -3.86 -10.83
C GLU A 347 -24.11 -4.71 -9.60
N GLY A 348 -22.90 -4.59 -9.05
CA GLY A 348 -22.52 -5.26 -7.81
C GLY A 348 -21.21 -4.74 -7.26
N HIS A 349 -20.95 -5.04 -6.00
CA HIS A 349 -19.77 -4.56 -5.28
C HIS A 349 -18.47 -5.10 -5.88
N LEU A 350 -18.50 -6.32 -6.43
CA LEU A 350 -17.33 -6.98 -7.03
C LEU A 350 -16.74 -6.21 -8.21
N ILE A 351 -17.56 -5.45 -8.96
CA ILE A 351 -17.09 -4.61 -10.07
C ILE A 351 -16.10 -3.55 -9.56
N TYR A 352 -16.32 -3.02 -8.37
CA TYR A 352 -15.49 -1.98 -7.77
C TYR A 352 -14.28 -2.55 -7.02
N VAL A 353 -14.40 -3.78 -6.50
CA VAL A 353 -13.22 -4.55 -6.04
C VAL A 353 -12.29 -4.80 -7.22
N LEU A 354 -12.83 -5.26 -8.36
CA LEU A 354 -12.07 -5.45 -9.60
C LEU A 354 -11.46 -4.13 -10.09
N ALA A 355 -12.18 -3.01 -9.98
CA ALA A 355 -11.64 -1.69 -10.28
C ALA A 355 -10.39 -1.35 -9.47
N GLY A 356 -10.37 -1.66 -8.17
CA GLY A 356 -9.18 -1.48 -7.34
C GLY A 356 -8.04 -2.45 -7.68
N VAL A 357 -8.37 -3.69 -8.07
CA VAL A 357 -7.36 -4.64 -8.56
C VAL A 357 -6.72 -4.12 -9.85
N VAL A 358 -7.51 -3.71 -10.84
CA VAL A 358 -7.02 -3.16 -12.12
C VAL A 358 -6.20 -1.89 -11.88
N ALA A 359 -6.65 -0.99 -11.00
CA ALA A 359 -5.88 0.19 -10.60
C ALA A 359 -4.52 -0.21 -10.00
N GLY A 360 -4.50 -1.20 -9.09
CA GLY A 360 -3.28 -1.66 -8.46
C GLY A 360 -2.27 -2.30 -9.42
N VAL A 361 -2.73 -2.97 -10.49
CA VAL A 361 -1.86 -3.49 -11.57
C VAL A 361 -1.09 -2.37 -12.27
N MET A 362 -1.62 -1.15 -12.33
CA MET A 362 -0.94 -0.01 -12.97
C MET A 362 0.39 0.37 -12.31
N VAL A 363 0.69 -0.14 -11.10
CA VAL A 363 2.02 0.00 -10.46
C VAL A 363 3.15 -0.62 -11.30
N LEU A 364 2.84 -1.47 -12.29
CA LEU A 364 3.82 -1.96 -13.24
C LEU A 364 4.49 -0.84 -14.05
N VAL A 365 3.80 0.30 -14.23
CA VAL A 365 4.38 1.52 -14.83
C VAL A 365 5.56 2.01 -14.00
N GLU A 366 5.56 1.84 -12.68
CA GLU A 366 6.63 2.24 -11.78
C GLU A 366 7.85 1.32 -11.81
N ALA A 367 8.98 1.85 -11.35
CA ALA A 367 10.25 1.12 -11.31
C ALA A 367 10.12 -0.10 -10.39
N PRO A 368 10.65 -1.30 -10.76
CA PRO A 368 10.48 -2.51 -9.97
C PRO A 368 10.83 -2.34 -8.48
N GLY A 369 11.91 -1.62 -8.17
CA GLY A 369 12.32 -1.34 -6.78
C GLY A 369 11.39 -0.41 -5.99
N ARG A 370 10.46 0.32 -6.64
CA ARG A 370 9.50 1.22 -5.99
C ARG A 370 8.12 0.59 -5.79
N ARG A 371 7.79 -0.47 -6.54
CA ARG A 371 6.44 -1.06 -6.54
C ARG A 371 6.00 -1.53 -5.16
N LEU A 372 6.87 -2.26 -4.47
CA LEU A 372 6.60 -2.76 -3.12
C LEU A 372 6.48 -1.63 -2.09
N GLU A 373 7.36 -0.63 -2.15
CA GLU A 373 7.31 0.51 -1.23
C GLU A 373 6.02 1.33 -1.41
N LEU A 374 5.55 1.51 -2.65
CA LEU A 374 4.27 2.15 -2.93
C LEU A 374 3.08 1.31 -2.41
N GLY A 375 3.12 -0.01 -2.60
CA GLY A 375 2.10 -0.91 -2.05
C GLY A 375 2.05 -0.86 -0.52
N LEU A 376 3.21 -0.88 0.13
CA LEU A 376 3.34 -0.78 1.59
C LEU A 376 3.00 0.61 2.14
N TYR A 377 3.03 1.65 1.31
CA TYR A 377 2.51 2.96 1.68
C TYR A 377 0.97 2.96 1.73
N CYS A 378 0.32 2.29 0.77
CA CYS A 378 -1.15 2.18 0.73
C CYS A 378 -1.70 1.15 1.72
N LEU A 379 -0.94 0.08 2.01
CA LEU A 379 -1.38 -1.06 2.81
C LEU A 379 -1.89 -0.68 4.21
N PRO A 380 -1.21 0.17 5.02
CA PRO A 380 -1.73 0.61 6.32
C PRO A 380 -3.14 1.22 6.23
N ARG A 381 -3.42 2.02 5.19
CA ARG A 381 -4.75 2.63 4.99
C ARG A 381 -5.79 1.63 4.56
N ALA A 382 -5.41 0.68 3.72
CA ALA A 382 -6.26 -0.44 3.38
C ALA A 382 -6.60 -1.28 4.62
N LEU A 383 -5.62 -1.65 5.44
CA LEU A 383 -5.81 -2.42 6.67
C LEU A 383 -6.69 -1.68 7.70
N GLU A 384 -6.45 -0.38 7.89
CA GLU A 384 -7.28 0.47 8.76
C GLU A 384 -8.75 0.45 8.33
N SER A 385 -8.99 0.70 7.04
CA SER A 385 -10.33 0.69 6.48
C SER A 385 -10.97 -0.69 6.54
N PHE A 386 -10.23 -1.75 6.19
CA PHE A 386 -10.72 -3.12 6.22
C PHE A 386 -11.18 -3.53 7.62
N TRP A 387 -10.36 -3.24 8.64
CA TRP A 387 -10.73 -3.52 10.03
C TRP A 387 -12.02 -2.79 10.43
N ARG A 388 -12.13 -1.49 10.10
CA ARG A 388 -13.34 -0.71 10.38
C ARG A 388 -14.56 -1.23 9.62
N CYS A 389 -14.41 -1.67 8.37
CA CYS A 389 -15.47 -2.34 7.62
C CYS A 389 -15.90 -3.64 8.32
N MET A 390 -14.96 -4.49 8.73
CA MET A 390 -15.24 -5.74 9.43
C MET A 390 -16.02 -5.52 10.73
N VAL A 391 -15.66 -4.48 11.49
CA VAL A 391 -16.40 -4.10 12.71
C VAL A 391 -17.80 -3.59 12.35
N LYS A 392 -17.92 -2.74 11.33
CA LYS A 392 -19.21 -2.19 10.88
C LYS A 392 -20.16 -3.26 10.36
N TRP A 393 -19.65 -4.29 9.69
CA TRP A 393 -20.42 -5.43 9.20
C TRP A 393 -20.74 -6.46 10.29
N GLY A 394 -20.21 -6.27 11.51
CA GLY A 394 -20.45 -7.19 12.64
C GLY A 394 -19.58 -8.46 12.62
N TYR A 395 -18.64 -8.60 11.68
CA TYR A 395 -17.73 -9.74 11.63
C TYR A 395 -16.58 -9.66 12.64
N ALA A 396 -16.27 -8.45 13.13
CA ALA A 396 -15.24 -8.23 14.14
C ALA A 396 -15.78 -7.33 15.27
N ARG A 397 -15.16 -7.41 16.45
CA ARG A 397 -15.43 -6.51 17.57
C ARG A 397 -14.18 -5.69 17.87
N ASN A 398 -14.36 -4.44 18.26
CA ASN A 398 -13.25 -3.61 18.71
C ASN A 398 -12.71 -4.16 20.03
N VAL A 399 -11.45 -4.58 20.03
CA VAL A 399 -10.74 -5.03 21.22
C VAL A 399 -10.15 -3.81 21.94
N PRO A 400 -10.49 -3.57 23.22
CA PRO A 400 -9.85 -2.52 24.01
C PRO A 400 -8.33 -2.70 24.00
N HIS A 401 -7.60 -1.64 23.65
CA HIS A 401 -6.13 -1.63 23.55
C HIS A 401 -5.53 -2.66 22.56
N GLY A 402 -6.33 -3.18 21.61
CA GLY A 402 -5.85 -4.12 20.60
C GLY A 402 -4.75 -3.55 19.71
N ASP A 403 -4.71 -2.23 19.53
CA ASP A 403 -3.63 -1.52 18.84
C ASP A 403 -2.28 -1.64 19.57
N VAL A 404 -2.27 -1.58 20.90
CA VAL A 404 -1.06 -1.76 21.71
C VAL A 404 -0.57 -3.21 21.64
N LEU A 405 -1.48 -4.18 21.75
CA LEU A 405 -1.14 -5.61 21.67
C LEU A 405 -0.59 -5.98 20.29
N LEU A 406 -1.21 -5.50 19.22
CA LEU A 406 -0.77 -5.78 17.86
C LEU A 406 0.59 -5.12 17.56
N PHE A 407 0.81 -3.89 18.05
CA PHE A 407 2.13 -3.25 17.98
C PHE A 407 3.18 -4.02 18.77
N SER A 408 2.86 -4.45 19.99
CA SER A 408 3.75 -5.25 20.84
C SER A 408 4.20 -6.53 20.12
N ALA A 409 3.27 -7.31 19.57
CA ALA A 409 3.60 -8.50 18.80
C ALA A 409 4.45 -8.19 17.55
N ALA A 410 4.07 -7.17 16.78
CA ALA A 410 4.81 -6.74 15.58
C ALA A 410 6.25 -6.31 15.92
N MET A 411 6.43 -5.66 17.08
CA MET A 411 7.73 -5.22 17.54
C MET A 411 8.61 -6.37 18.01
N GLY A 412 8.05 -7.36 18.71
CA GLY A 412 8.75 -8.58 19.05
C GLY A 412 9.33 -9.28 17.82
N VAL A 413 8.51 -9.44 16.77
CA VAL A 413 8.97 -10.02 15.49
C VAL A 413 10.08 -9.16 14.87
N LEU A 414 9.89 -7.85 14.82
CA LEU A 414 10.86 -6.93 14.23
C LEU A 414 12.21 -6.96 14.97
N MET A 415 12.20 -6.96 16.30
CA MET A 415 13.42 -7.04 17.12
C MET A 415 14.12 -8.38 16.98
N THR A 416 13.37 -9.47 16.87
CA THR A 416 13.93 -10.80 16.59
C THR A 416 14.68 -10.83 15.27
N LEU A 417 14.07 -10.30 14.20
CA LEU A 417 14.70 -10.20 12.88
C LEU A 417 15.90 -9.25 12.89
N TYR A 418 15.81 -8.14 13.60
CA TYR A 418 16.89 -7.16 13.70
C TYR A 418 18.15 -7.73 14.31
N GLN A 419 18.02 -8.49 15.40
CA GLN A 419 19.16 -9.05 16.12
C GLN A 419 19.76 -10.25 15.40
N ASN A 420 18.91 -11.13 14.87
CA ASN A 420 19.35 -12.45 14.42
C ASN A 420 19.49 -12.58 12.91
N GLU A 421 18.78 -11.75 12.14
CA GLU A 421 18.67 -11.87 10.68
C GLU A 421 18.73 -10.48 10.01
N PRO A 422 19.75 -9.65 10.31
CA PRO A 422 19.81 -8.26 9.84
C PRO A 422 19.80 -8.14 8.30
N ASP A 423 20.25 -9.17 7.58
CA ASP A 423 20.26 -9.23 6.11
C ASP A 423 18.85 -9.22 5.50
N THR A 424 17.82 -9.58 6.27
CA THR A 424 16.43 -9.59 5.80
C THR A 424 15.79 -8.20 5.85
N ILE A 425 16.42 -7.26 6.55
CA ILE A 425 15.96 -5.88 6.72
C ILE A 425 16.63 -5.00 5.65
N GLY A 426 15.83 -4.15 5.01
CA GLY A 426 16.35 -3.21 4.00
C GLY A 426 17.46 -2.31 4.58
N PRO A 427 18.57 -2.06 3.85
CA PRO A 427 19.76 -1.36 4.38
C PRO A 427 19.46 -0.02 5.06
N HIS A 428 18.49 0.73 4.52
CA HIS A 428 18.04 1.98 5.11
C HIS A 428 17.40 1.79 6.49
N TYR A 429 16.48 0.83 6.62
CA TYR A 429 15.82 0.52 7.89
C TYR A 429 16.82 -0.01 8.90
N LEU A 430 17.72 -0.89 8.46
CA LEU A 430 18.78 -1.42 9.30
C LEU A 430 19.69 -0.31 9.83
N SER A 431 20.07 0.66 8.99
CA SER A 431 20.88 1.81 9.40
C SER A 431 20.17 2.67 10.45
N VAL A 432 18.87 2.92 10.26
CA VAL A 432 18.05 3.67 11.24
C VAL A 432 17.95 2.90 12.55
N MET A 433 17.59 1.62 12.51
CA MET A 433 17.46 0.77 13.69
C MET A 433 18.78 0.66 14.44
N THR A 434 19.91 0.48 13.73
CA THR A 434 21.24 0.44 14.34
C THR A 434 21.63 1.73 15.02
N ARG A 435 21.17 2.87 14.51
CA ARG A 435 21.40 4.16 15.18
C ARG A 435 20.60 4.30 16.47
N PHE A 436 19.41 3.72 16.56
CA PHE A 436 18.55 3.80 17.75
C PHE A 436 18.87 2.72 18.79
N PHE A 437 19.04 1.47 18.34
CA PHE A 437 19.21 0.31 19.21
C PHE A 437 20.67 -0.04 19.46
N GLY A 438 21.60 0.36 18.59
CA GLY A 438 22.99 -0.10 18.60
C GLY A 438 23.12 -1.53 18.07
N ARG A 439 24.37 -1.97 17.82
CA ARG A 439 24.65 -3.41 17.63
C ARG A 439 24.71 -4.04 19.02
N ASN A 440 23.86 -5.03 19.27
CA ASN A 440 23.64 -5.62 20.60
C ASN A 440 23.93 -7.10 20.60
#